data_AF-A0A533Y617-F1
#
_entry.id   AF-A0A533Y617-F1
#
_cell.length_a   1.000
_cell.length_b   1.000
_cell.length_c   1.000
_cell.angle_alpha   90.00
_cell.angle_beta   90.00
_cell.angle_gamma   90.00
#
_symmetry.space_group_name_H-M   'P 1'
#
loop_
_entity.id
_entity.type
_entity.pdbx_description
1 polymer ?
#
loop_
_entity_poly.entity_id
_entity_poly.type
_entity_poly.pdbx_seq_one_letter_code
_entity_poly.pdbx_strand_id
1 'polypeptide(L)'
;MGMRQDNVPWFNPAYEARIAEEEAKLRWLITRQPGSRGLAYYLIFLLAANGQYSKAHVECRLVLESHPGDVVAHLWKELIHLI
;
A
#
# COMPACT_ATOMS: atom_id res chain seq x y z
N MET A 1 -26.67 32.45 2.49
CA MET A 1 -25.27 32.79 2.86
C MET A 1 -24.87 31.93 4.05
N GLY A 2 -23.98 30.95 4.02
CA GLY A 2 -23.30 30.22 2.97
C GLY A 2 -22.81 28.94 3.66
N MET A 3 -23.17 27.77 3.14
CA MET A 3 -22.60 26.51 3.59
C MET A 3 -21.14 26.47 3.10
N ARG A 4 -20.17 26.68 3.99
CA ARG A 4 -18.78 26.29 3.70
C ARG A 4 -18.63 24.83 4.12
N GLN A 5 -18.51 24.00 3.10
CA GLN A 5 -18.00 22.64 3.17
C GLN A 5 -16.54 22.72 3.61
N ASP A 6 -16.28 22.56 4.91
CA ASP A 6 -14.94 22.31 5.42
C ASP A 6 -14.66 20.80 5.38
N ASN A 7 -14.79 20.20 4.19
CA ASN A 7 -14.33 18.84 3.92
C ASN A 7 -12.82 18.86 3.65
N VAL A 8 -12.05 19.35 4.61
CA VAL A 8 -10.59 19.12 4.64
C VAL A 8 -10.40 17.73 5.23
N PRO A 9 -9.77 16.76 4.52
CA PRO A 9 -9.32 15.54 5.17
C PRO A 9 -8.36 15.96 6.27
N TRP A 10 -8.81 15.92 7.52
CA TRP A 10 -7.98 16.33 8.64
C TRP A 10 -6.78 15.41 8.67
N PHE A 11 -5.61 15.96 8.35
CA PHE A 11 -4.34 15.35 8.64
C PHE A 11 -4.37 14.81 10.07
N ASN A 12 -4.39 13.49 10.20
CA ASN A 12 -4.46 12.81 11.49
C ASN A 12 -3.07 12.21 11.77
N PRO A 13 -2.22 12.90 12.54
CA PRO A 13 -0.85 12.44 12.78
C PRO A 13 -0.79 11.09 13.51
N ALA A 14 -1.79 10.77 14.33
CA ALA A 14 -1.86 9.46 15.00
C ALA A 14 -2.18 8.34 14.00
N TYR A 15 -2.99 8.64 12.98
CA TYR A 15 -3.26 7.70 11.89
C TYR A 15 -2.01 7.47 11.06
N GLU A 16 -1.34 8.53 10.61
CA GLU A 16 -0.08 8.42 9.85
C GLU A 16 0.99 7.66 10.62
N ALA A 17 1.12 7.92 11.93
CA ALA A 17 2.04 7.18 12.79
C ALA A 17 1.69 5.68 12.85
N ARG A 18 0.41 5.33 12.92
CA ARG A 18 -0.05 3.93 12.89
C ARG A 18 0.25 3.28 11.54
N ILE A 19 0.02 3.96 10.42
CA ILE A 19 0.34 3.43 9.09
C ILE A 19 1.85 3.19 8.96
N ALA A 20 2.68 4.10 9.45
CA ALA A 20 4.13 3.94 9.45
C ALA A 20 4.59 2.75 10.33
N GLU A 21 3.96 2.56 11.50
CA GLU A 21 4.23 1.42 12.38
C GLU A 21 3.88 0.09 11.70
N GLU A 22 2.70 0.00 11.08
CA GLU A 22 2.28 -1.21 10.36
C GLU A 22 3.13 -1.47 9.11
N GLU A 23 3.53 -0.43 8.37
CA GLU A 23 4.49 -0.56 7.26
C GLU A 23 5.81 -1.15 7.76
N ALA A 24 6.37 -0.61 8.84
CA ALA A 24 7.63 -1.09 9.42
C ALA A 24 7.53 -2.55 9.88
N LYS A 25 6.41 -2.92 10.51
CA LYS A 25 6.14 -4.29 10.95
C LYS A 25 6.03 -5.26 9.77
N LEU A 26 5.30 -4.90 8.72
CA LEU A 26 5.18 -5.71 7.51
C LEU A 26 6.55 -5.87 6.83
N ARG A 27 7.33 -4.80 6.69
CA ARG A 27 8.69 -4.88 6.14
C ARG A 27 9.58 -5.80 6.98
N TRP A 28 9.52 -5.71 8.31
CA TRP A 28 10.25 -6.62 9.20
C TRP A 28 9.80 -8.09 9.06
N LEU A 29 8.51 -8.36 8.86
CA LEU A 29 8.02 -9.71 8.60
C LEU A 29 8.51 -10.25 7.25
N ILE A 30 8.52 -9.39 6.21
CA ILE A 30 9.00 -9.73 4.87
C ILE A 30 10.49 -10.09 4.90
N THR A 31 11.32 -9.37 5.67
CA THR A 31 12.76 -9.73 5.77
C THR A 31 12.98 -11.10 6.42
N ARG A 32 12.08 -11.56 7.29
CA ARG A 32 12.14 -12.89 7.91
C ARG A 32 11.50 -13.99 7.08
N GLN A 33 10.60 -13.64 6.17
CA GLN A 33 9.92 -14.57 5.29
C GLN A 33 9.99 -14.08 3.83
N PRO A 34 11.22 -13.98 3.26
CA PRO A 34 11.39 -13.53 1.90
C PRO A 34 10.71 -14.53 0.95
N GLY A 35 9.76 -14.04 0.15
CA GLY A 35 8.93 -14.87 -0.75
C GLY A 35 7.50 -15.09 -0.27
N SER A 36 7.13 -14.65 0.93
CA SER A 36 5.72 -14.65 1.35
C SER A 36 4.92 -13.60 0.57
N ARG A 37 4.23 -14.07 -0.48
CA ARG A 37 3.36 -13.22 -1.31
C ARG A 37 2.22 -12.59 -0.51
N GLY A 38 1.68 -13.30 0.48
CA GLY A 38 0.65 -12.76 1.36
C GLY A 38 1.11 -11.50 2.10
N LEU A 39 2.33 -11.51 2.65
CA LEU A 39 2.90 -10.33 3.32
C LEU A 39 3.12 -9.17 2.33
N ALA A 40 3.57 -9.48 1.12
CA ALA A 40 3.71 -8.47 0.07
C ALA A 40 2.34 -7.85 -0.32
N TYR A 41 1.29 -8.66 -0.44
CA TYR A 41 -0.05 -8.16 -0.74
C TYR A 41 -0.60 -7.26 0.37
N TYR A 42 -0.37 -7.61 1.64
CA TYR A 42 -0.77 -6.74 2.76
C TYR A 42 -0.03 -5.40 2.73
N LEU A 43 1.25 -5.40 2.37
CA LEU A 43 2.02 -4.16 2.22
C LEU A 43 1.50 -3.32 1.05
N ILE A 44 1.23 -3.93 -0.11
CA ILE A 44 0.63 -3.26 -1.27
C ILE A 44 -0.71 -2.62 -0.89
N PHE A 45 -1.59 -3.39 -0.24
CA PHE A 45 -2.89 -2.90 0.23
C PHE A 45 -2.74 -1.73 1.20
N LEU A 46 -1.89 -1.85 2.22
CA LEU A 46 -1.66 -0.80 3.21
C LEU A 46 -1.22 0.50 2.52
N LEU A 47 -0.28 0.42 1.58
CA LEU A 47 0.22 1.57 0.86
C LEU A 47 -0.85 2.19 -0.05
N ALA A 48 -1.57 1.38 -0.82
CA ALA A 48 -2.61 1.85 -1.73
C ALA A 48 -3.81 2.47 -1.00
N ALA A 49 -4.26 1.85 0.10
CA ALA A 49 -5.38 2.35 0.90
C ALA A 49 -5.09 3.71 1.56
N ASN A 50 -3.80 4.04 1.74
CA ASN A 50 -3.33 5.30 2.32
C ASN A 50 -2.81 6.29 1.27
N GLY A 51 -3.17 6.11 -0.01
CA GLY A 51 -2.80 7.03 -1.08
C GLY A 51 -1.32 6.99 -1.47
N GLN A 52 -0.52 6.07 -0.92
CA GLN A 52 0.91 5.90 -1.22
C GLN A 52 1.11 5.06 -2.49
N TYR A 53 0.41 5.42 -3.57
CA TYR A 53 0.31 4.66 -4.82
C TYR A 53 1.66 4.37 -5.47
N SER A 54 2.59 5.34 -5.45
CA SER A 54 3.94 5.13 -6.02
C SER A 54 4.70 4.02 -5.30
N LYS A 55 4.61 3.95 -3.96
CA LYS A 55 5.21 2.86 -3.19
C LYS A 55 4.50 1.53 -3.45
N ALA A 56 3.16 1.54 -3.45
CA ALA A 56 2.37 0.33 -3.72
C ALA A 56 2.71 -0.27 -5.11
N HIS A 57 2.90 0.58 -6.12
CA HIS A 57 3.31 0.15 -7.46
C HIS A 57 4.73 -0.44 -7.49
N VAL A 58 5.66 0.08 -6.69
CA VAL A 58 7.00 -0.53 -6.52
C VAL A 58 6.87 -1.93 -5.93
N GLU A 59 6.08 -2.10 -4.88
CA GLU A 59 5.89 -3.43 -4.25
C GLU A 59 5.21 -4.42 -5.22
N CYS A 60 4.24 -3.98 -6.03
CA CYS A 60 3.67 -4.81 -7.11
C CYS A 60 4.74 -5.28 -8.09
N ARG A 61 5.65 -4.38 -8.50
CA ARG A 61 6.75 -4.72 -9.41
C ARG A 61 7.68 -5.76 -8.80
N LEU A 62 8.06 -5.62 -7.53
CA LEU A 62 8.92 -6.58 -6.84
C LEU A 62 8.30 -7.98 -6.79
N VAL A 63 6.98 -8.07 -6.54
CA VAL A 63 6.26 -9.35 -6.59
C VAL A 63 6.31 -9.94 -8.00
N LEU A 64 6.07 -9.12 -9.03
CA LEU A 64 6.07 -9.56 -10.44
C LEU A 64 7.46 -9.92 -10.97
N GLU A 65 8.53 -9.29 -10.49
CA GLU A 65 9.91 -9.66 -10.82
C GLU A 65 10.24 -11.08 -10.32
N SER A 66 9.72 -11.43 -9.14
CA SER A 66 9.90 -12.77 -8.56
C SER A 66 8.88 -13.78 -9.08
N HIS A 67 7.67 -13.32 -9.45
CA HIS A 67 6.53 -14.13 -9.87
C HIS A 67 5.81 -13.45 -11.05
N PRO A 68 6.31 -13.56 -12.29
CA PRO A 68 5.78 -12.80 -13.44
C PRO A 68 4.30 -13.09 -13.76
N GLY A 69 3.81 -14.28 -13.42
CA GLY A 69 2.42 -14.70 -13.62
C GLY A 69 1.50 -14.43 -12.43
N ASP A 70 1.92 -13.64 -11.43
CA ASP A 70 1.13 -13.41 -10.24
C ASP A 70 -0.09 -12.53 -10.51
N VAL A 71 -1.25 -13.17 -10.63
CA VAL A 71 -2.52 -12.51 -11.01
C VAL A 71 -2.93 -11.44 -10.01
N VAL A 72 -2.65 -11.65 -8.72
CA VAL A 72 -2.99 -10.69 -7.66
C VAL A 72 -2.12 -9.44 -7.79
N ALA A 73 -0.82 -9.59 -8.04
CA ALA A 73 0.06 -8.45 -8.25
C ALA A 73 -0.27 -7.67 -9.54
N HIS A 74 -0.68 -8.34 -10.62
CA HIS A 74 -1.20 -7.67 -11.82
C HIS A 74 -2.48 -6.90 -11.53
N LEU A 75 -3.44 -7.51 -10.82
CA LEU A 75 -4.68 -6.84 -10.42
C LEU A 75 -4.39 -5.55 -9.63
N TRP A 76 -3.51 -5.63 -8.62
CA TRP A 76 -3.13 -4.47 -7.82
C TRP A 76 -2.44 -3.40 -8.66
N LYS A 77 -1.51 -3.78 -9.53
CA LYS A 77 -0.80 -2.85 -10.41
C LYS A 77 -1.78 -2.09 -11.31
N GLU A 78 -2.73 -2.78 -11.94
CA GLU A 78 -3.76 -2.16 -12.79
C GLU A 78 -4.69 -1.26 -11.96
N LEU A 79 -5.15 -1.73 -10.79
CA LEU A 79 -5.99 -0.93 -9.90
C LEU A 79 -5.31 0.37 -9.46
N ILE A 80 -4.03 0.30 -9.07
CA ILE A 80 -3.24 1.46 -8.65
C ILE A 80 -2.99 2.42 -9.83
N HIS A 81 -2.86 1.91 -11.05
CA HIS A 81 -2.65 2.73 -12.24
C HIS A 81 -3.89 3.55 -12.64
N LEU A 82 -5.09 3.09 -12.27
CA LEU A 82 -6.36 3.74 -12.60
C LEU A 82 -6.75 4.89 -11.64
N ILE A 83 -6.02 5.07 -10.53
CA ILE A 83 -6.28 6.09 -9.50
C ILE A 83 -5.33 7.27 -9.68
#